data_AF-A0A3B9AVW1-F1
#
_entry.id   AF-A0A3B9AVW1-F1
#
_cell.length_a   1.000
_cell.length_b   1.000
_cell.length_c   1.000
_cell.angle_alpha   90.00
_cell.angle_beta   90.00
_cell.angle_gamma   90.00
#
_symmetry.space_group_name_H-M   'P 1'
#
loop_
_entity.id
_entity.type
_entity.pdbx_description
1 polymer ?
#
loop_
_entity_poly.entity_id
_entity_poly.type
_entity_poly.pdbx_seq_one_letter_code
_entity_poly.pdbx_strand_id
1 'polypeptide(L)'
;MKQQFFFSTILLTFTLFLFNCTQPTPPAAVPDLKQEESAILKAIENESRTFYKKDHDAWSSHYIHSPKVHWVCVETDVTLRADGWEDLSKFVTDWMKENPEPMDYDQANFQDSNVQVTISGDLAFVSMKSSNKQPDGSMRQLIGSRTMLRENGSWKILSMTSYPSDMPEGSTANVYVHKNAK
;
A
#
# COMPACT_ATOMS: atom_id res chain seq x y z
N MET A 1 16.53 -79.56 -17.69
CA MET A 1 15.53 -78.63 -17.12
C MET A 1 16.14 -77.23 -17.15
N LYS A 2 15.36 -76.22 -17.54
CA LYS A 2 15.79 -74.88 -18.01
C LYS A 2 16.03 -73.86 -16.87
N GLN A 3 16.63 -72.73 -17.28
CA GLN A 3 16.62 -71.35 -16.72
C GLN A 3 17.95 -70.90 -16.08
N GLN A 4 18.81 -70.13 -16.78
CA GLN A 4 18.74 -68.75 -17.29
C GLN A 4 18.82 -67.64 -16.23
N PHE A 5 20.04 -67.08 -16.12
CA PHE A 5 20.41 -65.66 -16.06
C PHE A 5 19.35 -64.63 -15.61
N PHE A 6 19.59 -64.00 -14.45
CA PHE A 6 19.11 -62.65 -14.13
C PHE A 6 20.24 -61.85 -13.47
N PHE A 7 21.17 -61.37 -14.29
CA PHE A 7 22.19 -60.36 -13.94
C PHE A 7 22.18 -59.31 -15.06
N SER A 8 21.09 -58.56 -15.22
CA SER A 8 21.09 -57.34 -16.08
C SER A 8 19.75 -56.60 -15.98
N THR A 9 19.48 -55.95 -14.85
CA THR A 9 18.38 -54.95 -14.80
C THR A 9 18.59 -53.87 -13.72
N ILE A 10 19.84 -53.53 -13.42
CA ILE A 10 20.18 -52.38 -12.57
C ILE A 10 21.28 -51.59 -13.30
N LEU A 11 21.00 -51.15 -14.53
CA LEU A 11 21.91 -50.26 -15.25
C LEU A 11 21.19 -49.44 -16.35
N LEU A 12 19.89 -49.14 -16.17
CA LEU A 12 19.14 -48.37 -17.18
C LEU A 12 18.07 -47.44 -16.59
N THR A 13 18.25 -46.95 -15.36
CA THR A 13 17.37 -45.92 -14.75
C THR A 13 18.14 -44.76 -14.11
N PHE A 14 19.46 -44.65 -14.34
CA PHE A 14 20.30 -43.61 -13.72
C PHE A 14 20.84 -42.55 -14.69
N THR A 15 20.43 -42.59 -15.97
CA THR A 15 20.98 -41.73 -17.05
C THR A 15 19.98 -40.72 -17.62
N LEU A 16 18.95 -40.33 -16.86
CA LEU A 16 17.96 -39.32 -17.28
C LEU A 16 17.74 -38.18 -16.28
N PHE A 17 18.71 -37.95 -15.38
CA PHE A 17 18.66 -36.86 -14.38
C PHE A 17 19.71 -35.76 -14.57
N LEU A 18 20.36 -35.68 -15.75
CA LEU A 18 21.43 -34.70 -16.03
C LEU A 18 21.13 -33.73 -17.19
N PHE A 19 19.86 -33.53 -17.53
CA PHE A 19 19.43 -32.46 -18.44
C PHE A 19 18.43 -31.54 -17.76
N ASN A 20 18.71 -31.13 -16.52
CA ASN A 20 18.14 -29.88 -16.03
C ASN A 20 19.06 -28.76 -16.52
N CYS A 21 18.90 -28.40 -17.80
CA CYS A 21 19.39 -27.12 -18.30
C CYS A 21 18.80 -26.05 -17.39
N THR A 22 19.63 -25.49 -16.50
CA THR A 22 19.36 -24.20 -15.87
C THR A 22 19.24 -23.21 -17.02
N GLN A 23 18.02 -22.99 -17.50
CA GLN A 23 17.77 -21.91 -18.44
C GLN A 23 18.25 -20.63 -17.76
N PRO A 24 19.08 -19.82 -18.43
CA PRO A 24 19.43 -18.50 -17.92
C PRO A 24 18.12 -17.79 -17.60
N THR A 25 17.88 -17.50 -16.32
CA THR A 25 16.74 -16.68 -15.92
C THR A 25 16.83 -15.40 -16.73
N PRO A 26 15.82 -15.08 -17.57
CA PRO A 26 15.82 -13.82 -18.29
C PRO A 26 16.07 -12.69 -17.29
N PRO A 27 16.93 -11.71 -17.61
CA PRO A 27 17.05 -10.52 -16.79
C PRO A 27 15.64 -10.01 -16.50
N ALA A 28 15.31 -9.78 -15.22
CA ALA A 28 14.03 -9.22 -14.85
C ALA A 28 13.76 -8.01 -15.75
N ALA A 29 12.62 -8.01 -16.44
CA ALA A 29 12.26 -6.93 -17.33
C ALA A 29 12.37 -5.61 -16.54
N VAL A 30 13.14 -4.66 -17.06
CA VAL A 30 13.22 -3.32 -16.47
C VAL A 30 11.80 -2.75 -16.52
N PRO A 31 11.19 -2.43 -15.36
CA PRO A 31 9.82 -1.94 -15.34
C PRO A 31 9.71 -0.65 -16.15
N ASP A 32 8.64 -0.52 -16.94
CA ASP A 32 8.30 0.76 -17.54
C ASP A 32 7.90 1.73 -16.42
N LEU A 33 8.83 2.61 -16.05
CA LEU A 33 8.66 3.53 -14.93
C LEU A 33 7.37 4.35 -15.03
N LYS A 34 6.93 4.73 -16.23
CA LYS A 34 5.68 5.49 -16.40
C LYS A 34 4.45 4.65 -16.10
N GLN A 35 4.48 3.37 -16.50
CA GLN A 35 3.41 2.43 -16.19
C GLN A 35 3.33 2.18 -14.67
N GLU A 36 4.48 2.05 -14.01
CA GLU A 36 4.56 1.85 -12.57
C GLU A 36 4.08 3.08 -11.79
N GLU A 37 4.50 4.28 -12.18
CA GLU A 37 3.99 5.53 -11.62
C GLU A 37 2.47 5.62 -11.72
N SER A 38 1.92 5.33 -12.91
CA SER A 38 0.47 5.30 -13.12
C SER A 38 -0.24 4.28 -12.23
N ALA A 39 0.32 3.07 -12.09
CA ALA A 39 -0.23 2.04 -11.22
C ALA A 39 -0.22 2.44 -9.74
N ILE A 40 0.87 3.08 -9.28
CA ILE A 40 1.00 3.61 -7.92
C ILE A 40 -0.05 4.68 -7.63
N LEU A 41 -0.16 5.68 -8.50
CA LEU A 41 -1.11 6.79 -8.32
C LEU A 41 -2.56 6.28 -8.35
N LYS A 42 -2.86 5.32 -9.22
CA LYS A 42 -4.17 4.68 -9.27
C LYS A 42 -4.48 3.88 -8.01
N ALA A 43 -3.49 3.22 -7.39
CA ALA A 43 -3.68 2.53 -6.12
C ALA A 43 -4.02 3.50 -4.99
N ILE A 44 -3.35 4.66 -4.95
CA ILE A 44 -3.60 5.71 -3.96
C ILE A 44 -4.99 6.34 -4.16
N GLU A 45 -5.36 6.66 -5.41
CA GLU A 45 -6.69 7.18 -5.73
C GLU A 45 -7.80 6.19 -5.34
N ASN A 46 -7.64 4.91 -5.67
CA ASN A 46 -8.62 3.89 -5.35
C ASN A 46 -8.78 3.67 -3.84
N GLU A 47 -7.68 3.76 -3.08
CA GLU A 47 -7.73 3.75 -1.62
C GLU A 47 -8.63 4.87 -1.10
N SER A 48 -8.45 6.09 -1.59
CA SER A 48 -9.27 7.22 -1.15
C SER A 48 -10.72 7.06 -1.60
N ARG A 49 -10.97 6.61 -2.83
CA ARG A 49 -12.33 6.34 -3.33
C ARG A 49 -13.07 5.31 -2.49
N THR A 50 -12.40 4.23 -2.08
CA THR A 50 -13.01 3.17 -1.27
C THR A 50 -13.21 3.61 0.18
N PHE A 51 -12.29 4.41 0.73
CA PHE A 51 -12.45 5.06 2.03
C PHE A 51 -13.71 5.95 2.08
N TYR A 52 -13.88 6.85 1.11
CA TYR A 52 -15.03 7.77 1.08
C TYR A 52 -16.36 7.06 0.80
N LYS A 53 -16.34 5.91 0.12
CA LYS A 53 -17.49 5.01 -0.06
C LYS A 53 -17.84 4.17 1.17
N LYS A 54 -17.04 4.23 2.23
CA LYS A 54 -17.21 3.40 3.45
C LYS A 54 -17.09 1.89 3.17
N ASP A 55 -16.29 1.52 2.16
CA ASP A 55 -16.05 0.13 1.79
C ASP A 55 -14.74 -0.34 2.43
N HIS A 56 -14.84 -0.87 3.66
CA HIS A 56 -13.67 -1.33 4.41
C HIS A 56 -12.93 -2.46 3.70
N ASP A 57 -13.65 -3.43 3.12
CA ASP A 57 -13.05 -4.57 2.44
C ASP A 57 -12.23 -4.10 1.22
N ALA A 58 -12.80 -3.26 0.37
CA ALA A 58 -12.09 -2.71 -0.79
C ALA A 58 -10.93 -1.79 -0.36
N TRP A 59 -11.15 -0.92 0.63
CA TRP A 59 -10.12 -0.05 1.19
C TRP A 59 -8.93 -0.84 1.75
N SER A 60 -9.21 -1.90 2.51
CA SER A 60 -8.21 -2.76 3.12
C SER A 60 -7.30 -3.44 2.10
N SER A 61 -7.82 -3.72 0.91
CA SER A 61 -7.06 -4.38 -0.17
C SER A 61 -5.91 -3.53 -0.71
N HIS A 62 -5.98 -2.21 -0.50
CA HIS A 62 -4.95 -1.25 -0.91
C HIS A 62 -3.79 -1.14 0.07
N TYR A 63 -3.86 -1.75 1.25
CA TYR A 63 -2.81 -1.71 2.26
C TYR A 63 -2.04 -3.04 2.36
N ILE A 64 -0.78 -2.95 2.76
CA ILE A 64 0.00 -4.12 3.20
C ILE A 64 -0.58 -4.62 4.52
N HIS A 65 -0.78 -5.93 4.68
CA HIS A 65 -1.30 -6.51 5.92
C HIS A 65 -0.15 -6.99 6.80
N SER A 66 0.59 -6.04 7.39
CA SER A 66 1.81 -6.30 8.16
C SER A 66 1.91 -5.41 9.42
N PRO A 67 2.62 -5.85 10.48
CA PRO A 67 2.99 -4.98 11.60
C PRO A 67 3.92 -3.82 11.21
N LYS A 68 4.45 -3.80 9.97
CA LYS A 68 5.28 -2.70 9.45
C LYS A 68 4.48 -1.51 8.92
N VAL A 69 3.15 -1.63 8.85
CA VAL A 69 2.31 -0.52 8.41
C VAL A 69 2.45 0.65 9.38
N HIS A 70 2.53 1.86 8.85
CA HIS A 70 2.55 3.06 9.67
C HIS A 70 1.68 4.14 9.05
N TRP A 71 0.71 4.66 9.80
CA TRP A 71 -0.24 5.63 9.31
C TRP A 71 -0.33 6.80 10.29
N VAL A 72 -0.20 8.01 9.76
CA VAL A 72 -0.33 9.26 10.53
C VAL A 72 -1.15 10.25 9.73
N CYS A 73 -2.21 10.78 10.33
CA CYS A 73 -2.93 11.93 9.81
C CYS A 73 -2.99 13.01 10.87
N VAL A 74 -2.46 14.18 10.53
CA VAL A 74 -2.54 15.38 11.36
C VAL A 74 -3.72 16.19 10.87
N GLU A 75 -4.53 16.66 11.81
CA GLU A 75 -5.55 17.68 11.64
C GLU A 75 -5.22 18.86 12.58
N THR A 76 -5.96 19.96 12.46
CA THR A 76 -5.77 21.17 13.27
C THR A 76 -5.71 20.88 14.78
N ASP A 77 -6.61 20.03 15.28
CA ASP A 77 -6.77 19.80 16.72
C ASP A 77 -6.34 18.40 17.19
N VAL A 78 -6.02 17.50 16.25
CA VAL A 78 -5.75 16.09 16.58
C VAL A 78 -4.67 15.49 15.68
N THR A 79 -3.84 14.64 16.26
CA THR A 79 -2.97 13.73 15.51
C THR A 79 -3.51 12.31 15.67
N LEU A 80 -3.91 11.73 14.55
CA LEU A 80 -4.37 10.35 14.44
C LEU A 80 -3.20 9.50 14.00
N ARG A 81 -2.99 8.36 14.64
CA ARG A 81 -1.91 7.43 14.30
C ARG A 81 -2.35 5.98 14.47
N ALA A 82 -1.77 5.11 13.66
CA ALA A 82 -1.88 3.66 13.83
C ALA A 82 -0.54 3.00 13.47
N ASP A 83 -0.12 2.06 14.31
CA ASP A 83 1.13 1.31 14.16
C ASP A 83 0.80 -0.17 13.93
N GLY A 84 1.03 -0.63 12.70
CA GLY A 84 0.64 -1.96 12.24
C GLY A 84 -0.76 -2.04 11.64
N TRP A 85 -0.98 -3.09 10.85
CA TRP A 85 -2.22 -3.31 10.12
C TRP A 85 -3.46 -3.47 11.02
N GLU A 86 -3.33 -4.21 12.11
CA GLU A 86 -4.46 -4.49 13.02
C GLU A 86 -5.00 -3.20 13.64
N ASP A 87 -4.12 -2.33 14.14
CA ASP A 87 -4.47 -1.03 14.70
C ASP A 87 -5.13 -0.12 13.67
N LEU A 88 -4.55 -0.04 12.46
CA LEU A 88 -5.06 0.81 11.39
C LEU A 88 -6.45 0.33 10.92
N SER A 89 -6.60 -0.97 10.68
CA SER A 89 -7.85 -1.58 10.23
C SER A 89 -8.96 -1.39 11.25
N LYS A 90 -8.65 -1.59 12.54
CA LYS A 90 -9.59 -1.31 13.64
C LYS A 90 -9.99 0.16 13.68
N PHE A 91 -9.02 1.07 13.66
CA PHE A 91 -9.28 2.51 13.69
C PHE A 91 -10.21 2.94 12.55
N VAL A 92 -9.91 2.54 11.31
CA VAL A 92 -10.73 2.91 10.15
C VAL A 92 -12.10 2.26 10.20
N THR A 93 -12.21 1.01 10.65
CA THR A 93 -13.51 0.34 10.83
C THR A 93 -14.39 1.10 11.81
N ASP A 94 -13.84 1.49 12.96
CA ASP A 94 -14.60 2.22 13.98
C ASP A 94 -14.97 3.62 13.47
N TRP A 95 -14.05 4.33 12.82
CA TRP A 95 -14.33 5.62 12.19
C TRP A 95 -15.42 5.55 11.12
N MET A 96 -15.42 4.53 10.27
CA MET A 96 -16.47 4.32 9.25
C MET A 96 -17.84 4.04 9.88
N LYS A 97 -17.90 3.35 11.02
CA LYS A 97 -19.16 3.12 11.76
C LYS A 97 -19.69 4.41 12.41
N GLU A 98 -18.80 5.23 12.94
CA GLU A 98 -19.13 6.53 13.54
C GLU A 98 -19.51 7.57 12.48
N ASN A 99 -19.02 7.40 11.25
CA ASN A 99 -19.26 8.29 10.12
C ASN A 99 -19.83 7.48 8.93
N PRO A 100 -21.07 6.97 9.00
CA PRO A 100 -21.59 6.01 8.03
C PRO A 100 -21.96 6.63 6.68
N GLU A 101 -22.17 7.95 6.63
CA GLU A 101 -22.58 8.63 5.39
C GLU A 101 -21.42 8.67 4.38
N PRO A 102 -21.58 8.04 3.20
CA PRO A 102 -20.56 8.06 2.17
C PRO A 102 -20.42 9.47 1.59
N MET A 103 -19.21 9.80 1.17
CA MET A 103 -18.92 11.01 0.40
C MET A 103 -18.67 10.60 -1.05
N ASP A 104 -19.30 11.32 -1.97
CA ASP A 104 -18.99 11.18 -3.39
C ASP A 104 -17.63 11.84 -3.67
N TYR A 105 -16.65 10.99 -4.00
CA TYR A 105 -15.29 11.41 -4.33
C TYR A 105 -15.27 12.45 -5.47
N ASP A 106 -16.09 12.27 -6.49
CA ASP A 106 -16.08 13.16 -7.65
C ASP A 106 -16.76 14.50 -7.31
N GLN A 107 -17.75 14.52 -6.40
CA GLN A 107 -18.35 15.76 -5.90
C GLN A 107 -17.43 16.55 -4.96
N ALA A 108 -16.58 15.85 -4.20
CA ALA A 108 -15.59 16.47 -3.34
C ALA A 108 -14.40 17.08 -4.10
N ASN A 109 -14.35 16.94 -5.42
CA ASN A 109 -13.35 17.55 -6.30
C ASN A 109 -11.92 17.31 -5.78
N PHE A 110 -11.59 16.04 -5.49
CA PHE A 110 -10.24 15.65 -5.08
C PHE A 110 -9.25 15.93 -6.21
N GLN A 111 -8.17 16.64 -5.88
CA GLN A 111 -7.10 16.97 -6.81
C GLN A 111 -5.74 16.77 -6.15
N ASP A 112 -4.89 15.97 -6.79
CA ASP A 112 -3.48 15.84 -6.45
C ASP A 112 -2.62 16.72 -7.35
N SER A 113 -1.61 17.36 -6.76
CA SER A 113 -0.68 18.25 -7.44
C SER A 113 0.72 18.11 -6.85
N ASN A 114 1.74 18.59 -7.59
CA ASN A 114 3.15 18.48 -7.19
C ASN A 114 3.56 17.04 -6.81
N VAL A 115 3.01 16.07 -7.53
CA VAL A 115 3.27 14.64 -7.32
C VAL A 115 4.69 14.33 -7.75
N GLN A 116 5.47 13.75 -6.84
CA GLN A 116 6.80 13.21 -7.12
C GLN A 116 6.82 11.74 -6.72
N VAL A 117 7.28 10.89 -7.63
CA VAL A 117 7.38 9.44 -7.41
C VAL A 117 8.83 9.03 -7.55
N THR A 118 9.33 8.25 -6.60
CA THR A 118 10.64 7.59 -6.68
C THR A 118 10.42 6.09 -6.55
N ILE A 119 10.90 5.31 -7.51
CA ILE A 119 10.73 3.85 -7.55
C ILE A 119 12.10 3.17 -7.44
N SER A 120 12.21 2.19 -6.56
CA SER A 120 13.41 1.36 -6.38
C SER A 120 12.99 -0.09 -6.14
N GLY A 121 13.06 -0.91 -7.21
CA GLY A 121 12.60 -2.30 -7.17
C GLY A 121 11.12 -2.37 -6.83
N ASP A 122 10.79 -3.09 -5.76
CA ASP A 122 9.43 -3.28 -5.24
C ASP A 122 9.00 -2.20 -4.23
N LEU A 123 9.80 -1.16 -4.03
CA LEU A 123 9.50 -0.05 -3.13
C LEU A 123 9.29 1.24 -3.95
N ALA A 124 8.31 2.04 -3.57
CA ALA A 124 8.18 3.40 -4.07
C ALA A 124 7.89 4.39 -2.96
N PHE A 125 8.35 5.62 -3.14
CA PHE A 125 8.01 6.76 -2.31
C PHE A 125 7.27 7.78 -3.15
N VAL A 126 6.15 8.28 -2.64
CA VAL A 126 5.35 9.32 -3.27
C VAL A 126 5.24 10.49 -2.31
N SER A 127 5.46 11.71 -2.81
CA SER A 127 5.08 12.94 -2.12
C SER A 127 4.11 13.72 -3.00
N MET A 128 3.06 14.28 -2.41
CA MET A 128 2.03 15.01 -3.14
C MET A 128 1.42 16.12 -2.27
N LYS A 129 0.78 17.08 -2.95
CA LYS A 129 -0.24 17.93 -2.34
C LYS A 129 -1.60 17.46 -2.80
N SER A 130 -2.52 17.26 -1.86
CA SER A 130 -3.91 16.88 -2.16
C SER A 130 -4.83 18.00 -1.72
N SER A 131 -5.93 18.19 -2.44
CA SER A 131 -6.96 19.14 -2.04
C SER A 131 -8.35 18.57 -2.29
N ASN A 132 -9.30 18.90 -1.42
CA ASN A 132 -10.68 18.48 -1.59
C ASN A 132 -11.67 19.46 -0.93
N LYS A 133 -12.84 19.58 -1.54
CA LYS A 133 -13.95 20.40 -1.05
C LYS A 133 -14.60 19.72 0.14
N GLN A 134 -14.75 20.46 1.24
CA GLN A 134 -15.43 20.00 2.45
C GLN A 134 -16.94 20.24 2.35
N PRO A 135 -17.76 19.58 3.21
CA PRO A 135 -19.21 19.79 3.24
C PRO A 135 -19.65 21.24 3.47
N ASP A 136 -18.86 22.03 4.19
CA ASP A 136 -19.10 23.47 4.44
C ASP A 136 -18.72 24.38 3.25
N GLY A 137 -18.20 23.79 2.16
CA GLY A 137 -17.76 24.48 0.96
C GLY A 137 -16.31 24.98 1.00
N SER A 138 -15.62 24.87 2.14
CA SER A 138 -14.20 25.21 2.25
C SER A 138 -13.32 24.24 1.44
N MET A 139 -12.14 24.72 1.04
CA MET A 139 -11.13 23.88 0.40
C MET A 139 -10.10 23.45 1.42
N ARG A 140 -10.02 22.13 1.66
CA ARG A 140 -8.96 21.53 2.44
C ARG A 140 -7.74 21.30 1.55
N GLN A 141 -6.55 21.57 2.07
CA GLN A 141 -5.29 21.33 1.40
C GLN A 141 -4.37 20.53 2.33
N LEU A 142 -3.78 19.48 1.79
CA LEU A 142 -2.92 18.55 2.51
C LEU A 142 -1.59 18.42 1.82
N ILE A 143 -0.55 18.25 2.61
CA ILE A 143 0.74 17.71 2.17
C ILE A 143 0.80 16.27 2.67
N GLY A 144 1.20 15.35 1.82
CA GLY A 144 1.28 13.95 2.19
C GLY A 144 2.41 13.19 1.52
N SER A 145 2.77 12.09 2.15
CA SER A 145 3.66 11.09 1.61
C SER A 145 3.06 9.69 1.72
N ARG A 146 3.45 8.81 0.79
CA ARG A 146 3.14 7.39 0.82
C ARG A 146 4.41 6.60 0.57
N THR A 147 4.63 5.55 1.35
CA THR A 147 5.53 4.47 0.94
C THR A 147 4.68 3.33 0.41
N MET A 148 4.99 2.89 -0.81
CA MET A 148 4.32 1.80 -1.50
C MET A 148 5.23 0.59 -1.53
N LEU A 149 4.68 -0.58 -1.28
CA LEU A 149 5.36 -1.86 -1.43
C LEU A 149 4.59 -2.70 -2.45
N ARG A 150 5.30 -3.29 -3.40
CA ARG A 150 4.70 -4.24 -4.34
C ARG A 150 4.57 -5.60 -3.65
N GLU A 151 3.35 -6.13 -3.67
CA GLU A 151 3.03 -7.46 -3.15
C GLU A 151 2.13 -8.18 -4.17
N ASN A 152 2.51 -9.40 -4.56
CA ASN A 152 1.76 -10.20 -5.53
C ASN A 152 1.45 -9.46 -6.84
N GLY A 153 2.41 -8.65 -7.32
CA GLY A 153 2.30 -7.89 -8.58
C GLY A 153 1.45 -6.62 -8.49
N SER A 154 0.97 -6.24 -7.30
CA SER A 154 0.18 -5.01 -7.10
C SER A 154 0.87 -4.07 -6.11
N TRP A 155 0.79 -2.77 -6.37
CA TRP A 155 1.26 -1.75 -5.43
C TRP A 155 0.26 -1.57 -4.28
N LYS A 156 0.76 -1.62 -3.05
CA LYS A 156 -0.03 -1.42 -1.84
C LYS A 156 0.66 -0.41 -0.92
N ILE A 157 -0.13 0.29 -0.13
CA ILE A 157 0.35 1.28 0.83
C ILE A 157 0.96 0.54 2.02
N LEU A 158 2.25 0.80 2.25
CA LEU A 158 2.95 0.40 3.46
C LEU A 158 2.86 1.51 4.52
N SER A 159 3.01 2.77 4.11
CA SER A 159 2.88 3.88 5.05
C SER A 159 2.24 5.11 4.44
N MET A 160 1.63 5.90 5.31
CA MET A 160 0.96 7.14 4.98
C MET A 160 1.26 8.20 6.03
N THR A 161 1.62 9.39 5.57
CA THR A 161 1.59 10.60 6.38
C THR A 161 0.82 11.68 5.63
N SER A 162 -0.05 12.40 6.32
CA SER A 162 -0.71 13.59 5.78
C SER A 162 -0.91 14.65 6.86
N TYR A 163 -0.81 15.92 6.47
CA TYR A 163 -1.01 17.07 7.36
C TYR A 163 -1.50 18.29 6.58
N PRO A 164 -2.18 19.27 7.22
CA PRO A 164 -2.66 20.47 6.55
C PRO A 164 -1.50 21.29 5.99
N SER A 165 -1.67 21.85 4.79
CA SER A 165 -0.61 22.66 4.17
C SER A 165 -0.41 24.02 4.84
N ASP A 166 -1.39 24.47 5.62
CA ASP A 166 -1.49 25.77 6.28
C ASP A 166 -1.19 25.69 7.79
N MET A 167 -0.53 24.61 8.24
CA MET A 167 -0.05 24.50 9.62
C MET A 167 0.90 25.67 9.95
N PRO A 168 0.63 26.47 10.99
CA PRO A 168 1.49 27.59 11.36
C PRO A 168 2.91 27.12 11.64
N GLU A 169 3.90 27.89 11.20
CA GLU A 169 5.30 27.64 11.53
C GLU A 169 5.48 27.68 13.06
N GLY A 170 5.98 26.59 13.66
CA GLY A 170 6.10 26.46 15.12
C GLY A 170 4.84 26.00 15.85
N SER A 171 3.75 25.61 15.15
CA SER A 171 2.58 24.97 15.77
C SER A 171 2.89 23.52 16.15
N THR A 172 3.20 23.28 17.42
CA THR A 172 3.22 21.91 17.95
C THR A 172 1.78 21.42 18.06
N ALA A 173 1.32 20.58 17.13
CA ALA A 173 0.17 19.73 17.39
C ALA A 173 0.48 18.94 18.67
N ASN A 174 -0.36 19.04 19.70
CA ASN A 174 -0.22 18.28 20.93
C ASN A 174 -0.17 16.79 20.55
N VAL A 175 1.02 16.19 20.57
CA VAL A 175 1.18 14.76 20.28
C VAL A 175 0.64 13.99 21.49
N TYR A 176 -0.63 13.62 21.45
CA TYR A 176 -1.21 12.70 22.41
C TYR A 176 -0.75 11.27 22.10
N VAL A 177 0.35 10.87 22.74
CA VAL A 177 0.80 9.48 22.75
C VAL A 177 -0.07 8.72 23.76
N HIS A 178 -1.08 7.98 23.30
CA HIS A 178 -1.68 6.93 24.13
C HIS A 178 -0.59 5.89 24.40
N LYS A 179 -0.09 5.83 25.63
CA LYS A 179 0.82 4.78 26.08
C LYS A 179 -0.04 3.57 26.42
N ASN A 180 0.13 2.47 25.69
CA ASN A 180 -0.43 1.19 26.12
C ASN A 180 0.09 0.91 27.53
N ALA A 181 -0.82 0.78 28.49
CA ALA A 181 -0.48 0.30 29.81
C ALA A 181 0.13 -1.10 29.66
N LYS A 182 1.30 -1.30 30.28
CA LYS A 182 1.98 -2.60 30.35
C LYS A 182 1.14 -3.62 31.10
#